data_AF-A0A7C4VVU1-F1
#
_entry.id   AF-A0A7C4VVU1-F1
#
_cell.length_a   1.000
_cell.length_b   1.000
_cell.length_c   1.000
_cell.angle_alpha   90.00
_cell.angle_beta   90.00
_cell.angle_gamma   90.00
#
_symmetry.space_group_name_H-M   'P 1'
#
loop_
_entity.id
_entity.type
_entity.pdbx_description
1 polymer ?
#
loop_
_entity_poly.entity_id
_entity_poly.type
_entity_poly.pdbx_seq_one_letter_code
_entity_poly.pdbx_strand_id
1 'polypeptide(L)'
;MRVSEYIKDGYEYALEVSGYGSRLHVSLTSSHDYMSVKIVVDGRVVYDNPRTYNVNFEYSLGFGYHVIHVIIGNPTTFGLGPTIFVSGSISYNPF
;
A
#
# COMPACT_ATOMS: atom_id res chain seq x y z
N MET A 1 8.02 -5.97 4.83
CA MET A 1 8.51 -5.65 3.48
C MET A 1 8.85 -4.17 3.40
N ARG A 2 9.99 -3.81 2.81
CA ARG A 2 10.36 -2.41 2.54
C ARG A 2 9.98 -2.04 1.11
N VAL A 3 9.55 -0.81 0.91
CA VAL A 3 9.21 -0.22 -0.40
C VAL A 3 10.20 0.92 -0.66
N SER A 4 10.77 0.98 -1.86
CA SER A 4 11.70 2.05 -2.29
C SER A 4 11.84 2.02 -3.80
N GLU A 5 10.81 2.46 -4.51
CA GLU A 5 10.68 2.24 -5.95
C GLU A 5 10.12 3.46 -6.69
N TYR A 6 10.48 3.56 -7.97
CA TYR A 6 9.93 4.55 -8.90
C TYR A 6 8.70 3.95 -9.60
N ILE A 7 7.54 4.60 -9.48
CA ILE A 7 6.26 4.10 -10.02
C ILE A 7 5.80 5.02 -11.15
N LYS A 8 5.64 4.45 -12.36
CA LYS A 8 5.25 5.21 -13.57
C LYS A 8 3.75 5.19 -13.82
N ASP A 9 3.12 4.00 -13.83
CA ASP A 9 1.71 3.83 -14.19
C ASP A 9 0.92 3.17 -13.04
N GLY A 10 1.49 2.15 -12.40
CA GLY A 10 0.94 1.52 -11.20
C GLY A 10 1.78 0.32 -10.77
N TYR A 11 1.72 -0.02 -9.50
CA TYR A 11 2.44 -1.12 -8.89
C TYR A 11 1.56 -1.80 -7.84
N GLU A 12 1.61 -3.12 -7.78
CA GLU A 12 0.85 -3.90 -6.81
C GLU A 12 1.80 -4.77 -5.97
N TYR A 13 1.66 -4.67 -4.66
CA TYR A 13 2.27 -5.60 -3.72
C TYR A 13 1.19 -6.55 -3.19
N ALA A 14 1.35 -7.84 -3.42
CA ALA A 14 0.51 -8.89 -2.85
C ALA A 14 1.26 -9.60 -1.72
N LEU A 15 0.57 -9.78 -0.59
CA LEU A 15 1.08 -10.44 0.60
C LEU A 15 0.05 -11.45 1.09
N GLU A 16 0.51 -12.67 1.31
CA GLU A 16 -0.28 -13.71 1.96
C GLU A 16 0.20 -13.87 3.39
N VAL A 17 -0.73 -13.82 4.34
CA VAL A 17 -0.40 -13.78 5.75
C VAL A 17 -1.27 -14.77 6.52
N SER A 18 -0.65 -15.68 7.25
CA SER A 18 -1.33 -16.53 8.23
C SER A 18 -0.94 -16.07 9.63
N GLY A 19 -1.92 -15.69 10.46
CA GLY A 19 -1.64 -15.12 11.78
C GLY A 19 -2.74 -15.34 12.82
N TYR A 20 -2.33 -15.30 14.08
CA TYR A 20 -3.20 -15.36 15.25
C TYR A 20 -3.53 -13.95 15.73
N GLY A 21 -4.36 -13.20 15.00
CA GLY A 21 -4.60 -11.78 15.33
C GLY A 21 -3.32 -10.97 15.09
N SER A 22 -3.17 -10.46 13.88
CA SER A 22 -2.04 -9.61 13.52
C SER A 22 -2.51 -8.21 13.14
N ARG A 23 -1.68 -7.20 13.32
CA ARG A 23 -1.96 -5.86 12.81
C ARG A 23 -1.17 -5.62 11.52
N LEU A 24 -1.89 -5.34 10.44
CA LEU A 24 -1.31 -4.78 9.23
C LEU A 24 -0.95 -3.32 9.49
N HIS A 25 0.27 -2.93 9.18
CA HIS A 25 0.74 -1.56 9.17
C HIS A 25 1.32 -1.22 7.79
N VAL A 26 0.80 -0.16 7.18
CA VAL A 26 1.24 0.38 5.89
C VAL A 26 1.68 1.82 6.10
N SER A 27 2.97 2.06 5.91
CA SER A 27 3.57 3.39 5.95
C SER A 27 4.23 3.65 4.61
N LEU A 28 3.74 4.63 3.86
CA LEU A 28 4.25 4.96 2.53
C LEU A 28 4.36 6.47 2.38
N THR A 29 5.43 6.92 1.74
CA THR A 29 5.66 8.32 1.39
C THR A 29 6.01 8.40 -0.08
N SER A 30 5.30 9.25 -0.81
CA SER A 30 5.64 9.65 -2.17
C SER A 30 6.42 10.96 -2.15
N SER A 31 7.46 11.01 -2.96
CA SER A 31 8.19 12.23 -3.27
C SER A 31 7.90 12.65 -4.71
N HIS A 32 8.09 13.94 -5.01
CA HIS A 32 7.88 14.58 -6.31
C HIS A 32 6.41 14.84 -6.67
N ASP A 33 5.49 13.88 -6.49
CA ASP A 33 4.06 14.09 -6.76
C ASP A 33 3.16 13.18 -5.89
N TYR A 34 1.85 13.41 -5.95
CA TYR A 34 0.85 12.60 -5.28
C TYR A 34 0.88 11.15 -5.80
N MET A 35 0.61 10.20 -4.93
CA MET A 35 0.30 8.81 -5.27
C MET A 35 -1.17 8.50 -4.98
N SER A 36 -1.73 7.51 -5.67
CA SER A 36 -2.97 6.87 -5.26
C SER A 36 -2.64 5.58 -4.51
N VAL A 37 -3.30 5.30 -3.39
CA VAL A 37 -3.08 4.06 -2.62
C VAL A 37 -4.42 3.41 -2.31
N LYS A 38 -4.52 2.12 -2.63
CA LYS A 38 -5.66 1.26 -2.30
C LYS A 38 -5.17 0.02 -1.57
N ILE A 39 -5.79 -0.29 -0.44
CA ILE A 39 -5.48 -1.48 0.36
C ILE A 39 -6.72 -2.36 0.40
N VAL A 40 -6.55 -3.60 -0.04
CA VAL A 40 -7.57 -4.64 -0.07
C VAL A 40 -7.15 -5.77 0.86
N VAL A 41 -8.05 -6.18 1.75
CA VAL A 41 -7.86 -7.34 2.64
C VAL A 41 -9.02 -8.30 2.39
N ASP A 42 -8.71 -9.54 2.01
CA ASP A 42 -9.70 -10.60 1.70
C ASP A 42 -10.76 -10.16 0.69
N GLY A 43 -10.34 -9.43 -0.35
CA GLY A 43 -11.22 -8.88 -1.38
C GLY A 43 -12.02 -7.62 -0.97
N ARG A 44 -11.91 -7.17 0.28
CA ARG A 44 -12.56 -5.94 0.75
C ARG A 44 -11.59 -4.76 0.75
N VAL A 45 -12.00 -3.64 0.16
CA VAL A 45 -11.26 -2.38 0.26
C VAL A 45 -11.37 -1.85 1.70
N VAL A 46 -10.22 -1.71 2.37
CA VAL A 46 -10.11 -1.18 3.75
C VAL A 46 -9.48 0.22 3.78
N TYR A 47 -8.80 0.61 2.71
CA TYR A 47 -8.27 1.95 2.49
C TYR A 47 -8.32 2.28 1.00
N ASP A 48 -8.78 3.48 0.65
CA ASP A 48 -8.77 3.98 -0.72
C ASP A 48 -8.54 5.49 -0.67
N ASN A 49 -7.36 5.92 -1.12
CA ASN A 49 -7.04 7.32 -1.25
C ASN A 49 -6.46 7.58 -2.64
N PRO A 50 -7.21 8.23 -3.54
CA PRO A 50 -6.78 8.45 -4.90
C PRO A 50 -5.66 9.51 -5.02
N ARG A 51 -5.37 10.29 -3.97
CA ARG A 51 -4.39 11.38 -4.04
C ARG A 51 -3.80 11.74 -2.68
N THR A 52 -2.62 11.22 -2.36
CA THR A 52 -1.90 11.51 -1.12
C THR A 52 -0.38 11.53 -1.32
N TYR A 53 0.34 12.26 -0.46
CA TYR A 53 1.81 12.15 -0.35
C TYR A 53 2.23 11.15 0.72
N ASN A 54 1.38 10.88 1.71
CA ASN A 54 1.72 10.04 2.85
C ASN A 54 0.55 9.13 3.22
N VAL A 55 0.88 7.90 3.58
CA VAL A 55 -0.02 6.92 4.17
C VAL A 55 0.61 6.46 5.47
N ASN A 56 -0.16 6.50 6.54
CA ASN A 56 0.12 5.80 7.78
C ASN A 56 -1.18 5.12 8.20
N PHE A 57 -1.31 3.84 7.87
CA PHE A 57 -2.55 3.08 7.98
C PHE A 57 -2.32 1.82 8.81
N GLU A 58 -3.25 1.55 9.73
CA GLU A 58 -3.27 0.34 10.53
C GLU A 58 -4.60 -0.38 10.38
N TYR A 59 -4.55 -1.71 10.30
CA TYR A 59 -5.74 -2.55 10.22
C TYR A 59 -5.56 -3.83 11.02
N SER A 60 -6.53 -4.15 11.87
CA SER A 60 -6.52 -5.41 12.63
C SER A 60 -6.94 -6.56 11.73
N LEU A 61 -6.01 -7.46 11.45
CA LEU A 61 -6.28 -8.76 10.85
C LEU A 61 -6.82 -9.69 11.93
N GLY A 62 -7.86 -10.44 11.60
CA GLY A 62 -8.45 -11.42 12.52
C GLY A 62 -7.55 -12.62 12.74
N PHE A 63 -8.13 -13.67 13.32
CA PHE A 63 -7.50 -14.98 13.33
C PHE A 63 -7.71 -15.65 11.98
N GLY A 64 -6.64 -16.18 11.40
CA GLY A 64 -6.73 -16.99 10.20
C GLY A 64 -5.75 -16.57 9.12
N TYR A 65 -6.07 -17.00 7.91
CA TYR A 65 -5.34 -16.67 6.71
C TYR A 65 -5.98 -15.47 6.02
N HIS A 66 -5.14 -14.53 5.61
CA HIS A 66 -5.53 -13.28 4.99
C HIS A 66 -4.72 -13.02 3.73
N VAL A 67 -5.39 -12.51 2.70
CA VAL A 67 -4.74 -12.04 1.47
C VAL A 67 -4.83 -10.52 1.42
N ILE A 68 -3.67 -9.87 1.31
CA ILE A 68 -3.53 -8.42 1.38
C ILE A 68 -2.94 -7.91 0.06
N HIS A 69 -3.63 -6.97 -0.57
CA HIS A 69 -3.14 -6.27 -1.75
C HIS A 69 -2.95 -4.80 -1.39
N VAL A 70 -1.75 -4.27 -1.62
CA VAL A 70 -1.45 -2.84 -1.53
C VAL A 70 -1.13 -2.37 -2.95
N ILE A 71 -2.07 -1.64 -3.53
CA ILE A 71 -1.98 -1.11 -4.88
C ILE A 71 -1.59 0.36 -4.79
N ILE A 72 -0.50 0.72 -5.45
CA ILE A 72 0.03 2.08 -5.52
C ILE A 72 -0.01 2.52 -6.97
N GLY A 73 -0.68 3.62 -7.25
CA GLY A 73 -0.81 4.18 -8.59
C GLY A 73 -0.14 5.54 -8.68
N ASN A 74 0.32 5.87 -9.88
CA ASN A 74 0.68 7.24 -10.22
C ASN A 74 -0.54 7.92 -10.86
N PRO A 75 -1.21 8.87 -10.18
CA PRO A 75 -2.38 9.54 -10.71
C PRO A 75 -2.04 10.45 -11.91
N THR A 76 -0.78 10.84 -12.12
CA THR A 76 -0.35 11.57 -13.31
C THR A 76 -0.06 10.62 -14.48
N THR A 77 -1.13 10.14 -15.11
CA THR A 77 -1.07 9.24 -16.28
C THR A 77 -1.32 9.99 -17.58
N PHE A 78 -0.25 10.51 -18.22
CA PHE A 78 -0.22 10.86 -19.66
C PHE A 78 1.21 10.85 -20.26
N GLY A 79 2.14 10.05 -19.70
CA GLY A 79 3.51 9.93 -20.23
C GLY A 79 4.37 11.21 -20.17
N LEU A 80 3.83 12.28 -19.59
CA LEU A 80 4.45 13.61 -19.47
C LEU A 80 4.62 14.05 -18.01
N GLY A 81 4.05 13.29 -17.05
CA GLY A 81 4.19 13.55 -15.62
C GLY A 81 5.45 12.92 -15.04
N PRO A 82 6.01 13.49 -13.96
CA PRO A 82 7.18 12.91 -13.29
C PRO A 82 6.84 11.53 -12.72
N THR A 83 7.77 10.59 -12.87
CA THR A 83 7.71 9.33 -12.14
C THR A 83 7.70 9.63 -10.64
N ILE A 84 6.74 9.09 -9.89
CA ILE A 84 6.72 9.23 -8.44
C ILE A 84 7.75 8.27 -7.84
N PHE A 85 8.48 8.73 -6.81
CA PHE A 85 9.31 7.84 -6.02
C PHE A 85 8.62 7.58 -4.69
N VAL A 86 8.27 6.32 -4.45
CA VAL A 86 7.56 5.87 -3.27
C VAL A 86 8.50 5.06 -2.39
N SER A 87 8.50 5.37 -1.10
CA SER A 87 9.31 4.69 -0.10
C SER A 87 8.51 4.43 1.18
N GLY A 88 8.89 3.40 1.93
CA GLY A 88 8.25 3.08 3.20
C GLY A 88 8.30 1.61 3.55
N SER A 89 7.27 1.14 4.26
CA SER A 89 7.17 -0.25 4.70
C SER A 89 5.73 -0.74 4.76
N ILE A 90 5.58 -2.01 4.42
CA ILE A 90 4.37 -2.80 4.65
C ILE A 90 4.77 -3.93 5.58
N SER A 91 4.21 -3.98 6.79
CA SER A 91 4.51 -4.99 7.79
C SER A 91 3.25 -5.52 8.43
N TYR A 92 3.30 -6.77 8.86
CA TYR A 92 2.30 -7.35 9.74
C TYR A 92 3.02 -7.82 10.99
N ASN A 93 2.48 -7.47 12.16
CA ASN A 93 3.02 -7.93 13.43
C ASN A 93 1.93 -8.72 14.16
N PRO A 94 2.23 -9.91 14.71
CA PRO A 94 1.33 -10.54 15.66
C PRO A 94 1.14 -9.61 16.87
N PHE A 95 -0.05 -9.65 17.47
CA PHE A 95 -0.27 -9.02 18.78
C PHE A 95 0.56 -9.69 19.87
#